data_AF-M1BVI4-F1
#
_entry.id   AF-M1BVI4-F1
#
_cell.length_a   1.000
_cell.length_b   1.000
_cell.length_c   1.000
_cell.angle_alpha   90.00
_cell.angle_beta   90.00
_cell.angle_gamma   90.00
#
_symmetry.space_group_name_H-M   'P 1'
#
loop_
_entity.id
_entity.type
_entity.pdbx_description
1 polymer ?
#
loop_
_entity_poly.entity_id
_entity_poly.type
_entity_poly.pdbx_seq_one_letter_code
_entity_poly.pdbx_strand_id
1 'polypeptide(L)' 'MERSEHGNTSDTNMDYLYQLLCFLKLHAHTRVQVSIDICRVDCPSRKQRFEVVYHLLSIRYNSCIRVLTFFC' A
#
# COMPACT_ATOMS: atom_id res chain seq x y z
N MET A 1 15.81 -5.88 3.43
CA MET A 1 14.46 -6.05 4.01
C MET A 1 14.43 -5.25 5.29
N GLU A 2 14.47 -3.92 5.17
CA GLU A 2 14.45 -3.02 6.32
C GLU A 2 13.00 -2.80 6.72
N ARG A 3 12.60 -3.34 7.87
CA ARG A 3 11.43 -2.84 8.59
C ARG A 3 11.81 -1.48 9.14
N SER A 4 11.41 -0.40 8.47
CA SER A 4 11.47 0.93 9.05
C SER A 4 10.34 1.09 10.08
N GLU A 5 10.66 1.75 11.19
CA GLU A 5 9.85 1.85 12.42
C GLU A 5 8.58 2.70 12.28
N HIS A 6 8.09 2.94 11.07
CA HIS A 6 6.96 3.80 10.80
C HIS A 6 5.87 2.98 10.10
N GLY A 7 4.66 2.96 10.69
CA GLY A 7 3.39 2.40 10.21
C GLY A 7 3.39 1.37 9.07
N ASN A 8 3.07 0.11 9.42
CA ASN A 8 2.43 -0.93 8.59
C ASN A 8 2.59 -0.80 7.06
N THR A 9 3.82 -0.84 6.55
CA THR A 9 4.08 -0.85 5.09
C THR A 9 4.08 -2.29 4.57
N SER A 10 3.31 -2.54 3.51
CA SER A 10 3.24 -3.84 2.81
C SER A 10 3.66 -3.66 1.36
N ASP A 11 4.78 -4.29 0.99
CA ASP A 11 5.27 -4.32 -0.39
C ASP A 11 4.50 -5.38 -1.20
N THR A 12 4.00 -5.03 -2.38
CA THR A 12 3.28 -5.97 -3.25
C THR A 12 3.69 -5.85 -4.72
N ASN A 13 3.50 -6.95 -5.44
CA ASN A 13 3.70 -7.02 -6.88
C ASN A 13 2.46 -6.48 -7.61
N MET A 14 2.66 -5.87 -8.78
CA MET A 14 1.60 -5.31 -9.63
C MET A 14 0.52 -6.34 -10.00
N ASP A 15 0.88 -7.60 -10.22
CA ASP A 15 -0.07 -8.64 -10.65
C ASP A 15 -1.17 -8.91 -9.63
N TYR A 16 -0.85 -8.76 -8.33
CA TYR A 16 -1.75 -9.08 -7.22
C TYR A 16 -2.30 -7.85 -6.49
N LEU A 17 -1.99 -6.64 -6.98
CA LEU A 17 -2.39 -5.39 -6.33
C LEU A 17 -3.91 -5.31 -6.15
N TYR A 18 -4.67 -5.57 -7.20
CA TYR A 18 -6.13 -5.53 -7.15
C TYR A 18 -6.69 -6.52 -6.12
N GLN A 19 -6.14 -7.74 -6.08
CA GLN A 19 -6.57 -8.77 -5.15
C GLN A 19 -6.25 -8.40 -3.70
N LEU A 20 -5.08 -7.81 -3.45
CA LEU A 20 -4.70 -7.31 -2.13
C LEU A 20 -5.63 -6.17 -1.67
N LEU A 21 -5.91 -5.19 -2.54
CA LEU A 21 -6.81 -4.08 -2.22
C LEU A 21 -8.24 -4.57 -1.95
N CYS A 22 -8.73 -5.54 -2.72
CA CYS A 22 -10.03 -6.16 -2.48
C CYS A 22 -10.06 -6.91 -1.14
N PHE A 23 -9.01 -7.66 -0.82
CA PHE A 23 -8.88 -8.32 0.47
C PHE A 23 -8.89 -7.32 1.62
N LEU A 24 -8.08 -6.26 1.55
CA LEU A 24 -8.00 -5.24 2.59
C LEU A 24 -9.34 -4.55 2.82
N LYS A 25 -10.12 -4.35 1.76
CA LYS A 25 -11.46 -3.75 1.80
C LYS A 25 -12.52 -4.69 2.40
N LEU A 26 -12.55 -5.95 1.99
CA LEU A 26 -13.64 -6.88 2.31
C LEU A 26 -13.39 -7.72 3.57
N HIS A 27 -12.14 -7.93 3.97
CA HIS A 27 -11.82 -8.81 5.08
C HIS A 27 -12.25 -8.20 6.42
N ALA A 28 -12.86 -9.04 7.28
CA ALA A 28 -13.49 -8.61 8.51
C ALA A 28 -12.54 -7.87 9.47
N HIS A 29 -11.28 -8.32 9.53
CA HIS A 29 -10.27 -7.80 10.45
C HIS A 29 -9.48 -6.58 9.94
N THR A 30 -9.54 -6.25 8.65
CA THR A 30 -8.84 -5.09 8.09
C THR A 30 -9.81 -3.97 7.75
N ARG A 31 -10.94 -4.33 7.11
CA ARG A 31 -12.06 -3.45 6.73
C ARG A 31 -11.61 -2.02 6.42
N VAL A 32 -10.71 -1.88 5.46
CA VAL A 32 -10.26 -0.58 4.98
C VAL A 32 -11.41 0.05 4.20
N GLN A 33 -11.85 1.22 4.64
CA GLN A 33 -13.02 1.90 4.08
C GLN A 33 -12.64 3.17 3.31
N VAL A 34 -11.51 3.79 3.66
CA VAL A 34 -11.11 5.08 3.13
C VAL A 34 -9.76 4.95 2.43
N SER A 35 -9.71 5.47 1.20
CA SER A 35 -8.45 5.79 0.50
C SER A 35 -8.12 7.24 0.82
N ILE A 36 -7.00 7.49 1.49
CA ILE A 36 -6.57 8.85 1.85
C ILE A 36 -5.91 9.49 0.64
N ASP A 37 -4.86 8.85 0.14
CA ASP A 37 -4.07 9.35 -0.98
C ASP A 37 -3.39 8.22 -1.75
N ILE A 38 -3.02 8.55 -2.98
CA ILE A 38 -2.25 7.71 -3.87
C ILE A 38 -1.12 8.58 -4.40
N CYS A 39 0.11 8.25 -4.01
CA CYS A 39 1.30 9.00 -4.38
C CYS A 39 2.17 8.19 -5.32
N ARG A 40 2.74 8.84 -6.35
CA ARG A 40 3.74 8.23 -7.23
C ARG A 40 5.09 8.92 -7.02
N VAL A 41 6.12 8.13 -6.74
CA VAL A 41 7.50 8.58 -6.59
C VAL A 41 8.29 8.13 -7.82
N ASP A 42 9.00 9.06 -8.46
CA ASP A 42 9.91 8.79 -9.58
C ASP A 42 11.35 8.74 -9.06
N CYS A 43 12.00 7.59 -9.19
CA CYS A 43 13.37 7.33 -8.76
C CYS A 43 14.18 6.82 -9.95
N PRO A 44 14.78 7.71 -10.76
CA PRO A 44 15.48 7.33 -12.00
C PRO A 44 16.73 6.46 -11.77
N SER A 45 17.27 6.41 -10.55
CA SER A 45 18.42 5.57 -10.17
C SER A 45 18.05 4.10 -9.89
N ARG A 46 16.76 3.77 -9.75
CA ARG A 46 16.27 2.43 -9.43
C ARG A 46 15.89 1.67 -10.69
N LYS A 47 16.07 0.34 -10.68
CA LYS A 47 15.64 -0.55 -11.79
C LYS A 47 14.13 -0.52 -12.00
N GLN A 48 13.36 -0.44 -10.91
CA GLN A 48 11.94 -0.11 -10.92
C GLN A 48 11.85 1.40 -10.69
N ARG A 49 11.62 2.15 -11.78
CA ARG A 49 11.69 3.61 -11.78
C ARG A 49 10.60 4.24 -10.93
N PHE A 50 9.41 3.64 -10.96
CA PHE A 50 8.25 4.21 -10.32
C PHE A 50 7.81 3.38 -9.13
N GLU A 51 7.56 4.08 -8.05
CA GLU A 51 6.97 3.54 -6.83
C GLU A 51 5.62 4.22 -6.64
N VAL A 52 4.56 3.44 -6.39
CA VAL A 52 3.24 3.96 -6.05
C VAL A 52 2.87 3.52 -4.65
N VAL A 53 2.58 4.50 -3.82
CA VAL A 53 2.18 4.37 -2.43
C VAL A 53 0.67 4.59 -2.33
N TYR A 54 -0.04 3.65 -1.72
CA TYR A 54 -1.44 3.79 -1.37
C TYR A 54 -1.55 3.97 0.13
N HIS A 55 -2.13 5.09 0.57
CA HIS A 55 -2.44 5.32 1.98
C HIS A 55 -3.91 5.01 2.24
N LEU A 56 -4.11 4.00 3.07
CA LEU A 56 -5.39 3.39 3.35
C LEU A 56 -5.73 3.50 4.83
N LEU A 57 -6.98 3.82 5.15
CA LEU A 57 -7.47 3.96 6.52
C LEU A 57 -8.65 3.04 6.79
N SER A 58 -8.53 2.31 7.89
CA SER A 58 -9.65 1.63 8.52
C SER A 58 -10.19 2.48 9.65
N ILE A 59 -11.37 3.07 9.46
CA ILE A 59 -12.02 3.90 10.48
C ILE A 59 -12.37 3.05 11.71
N ARG A 60 -12.87 1.83 11.49
CA ARG A 60 -13.29 0.92 12.56
C ARG A 60 -12.15 0.52 13.50
N TYR A 61 -10.97 0.28 12.94
CA TYR A 61 -9.80 -0.15 13.69
C TYR A 61 -8.83 1.00 13.97
N ASN A 62 -9.15 2.23 13.52
CA ASN A 62 -8.29 3.40 13.52
C ASN A 62 -6.85 3.07 13.09
N SER A 63 -6.73 2.23 12.06
CA SER A 63 -5.44 1.71 11.60
C SER A 63 -5.16 2.21 10.18
N CYS A 64 -3.97 2.78 10.01
CA CYS A 64 -3.44 3.16 8.71
C CYS A 64 -2.60 2.02 8.15
N ILE A 65 -2.80 1.73 6.87
CA ILE A 65 -2.05 0.73 6.11
C ILE A 65 -1.45 1.45 4.92
N ARG A 66 -0.18 1.17 4.64
CA ARG A 66 0.52 1.70 3.48
C ARG A 66 0.85 0.54 2.56
N VAL A 67 0.34 0.57 1.34
CA VAL A 67 0.63 -0.45 0.33
C VAL A 67 1.58 0.15 -0.68
N LEU A 68 2.72 -0.51 -0.88
CA LEU A 68 3.76 -0.07 -1.79
C LEU A 68 3.80 -0.98 -3.01
N THR A 69 3.85 -0.38 -4.18
CA THR A 69 3.93 -1.10 -5.46
C THR A 69 5.03 -0.51 -6.30
N PHE A 70 5.74 -1.36 -7.03
CA PHE A 70 6.83 -0.94 -7.89
C PHE A 70 6.56 -1.37 -9.32
N PHE A 71 6.84 -0.50 -10.29
CA PHE A 71 6.81 -0.84 -11.71
C PHE A 71 7.95 -0.18 -12.47
N CYS A 72 8.28 -0.80 -13.60
CA CYS A 72 9.36 -0.37 -14.48
C CYS A 72 8.98 0.87 -15.28
#